data_AF-A0A9P8TLM7-F1
#
_entry.id   AF-A0A9P8TLM7-F1
#
_cell.length_a   1.000
_cell.length_b   1.000
_cell.length_c   1.000
_cell.angle_alpha   90.00
_cell.angle_beta   90.00
_cell.angle_gamma   90.00
#
_symmetry.space_group_name_H-M   'P 1'
#
loop_
_entity.id
_entity.type
_entity.pdbx_description
1 polymer ?
#
loop_
_entity_poly.entity_id
_entity_poly.type
_entity_poly.pdbx_seq_one_letter_code
_entity_poly.pdbx_strand_id
1 'polypeptide(L)'
;MNRQRSLILLRRYTSSANTKPKSGAETELENAFTERLRQLAEANTIDPNDTLLGSGFKSLIDKDPETLEDQKFKYQNQQKLSHLQIPTHANKHSRDLAMSEPWTGQESIKTTTLRMLQDKNKPLKINRHVKKIESAKNTVLEHSLNKPQPTTKAKLADEDSKFKEIYAEKFTPIGSFDKIMTIADARIEQAMREGQFRTLPRGKKLDVEIGTYVDRTEHHLNKVLIKQNITPPWIERQSDTNSAIRSFKVELIGKFENHIRHFYHNDHQEMIKEFHKRWRSFFEHQLTLTNQRVRDYNLQAPLSTQKLYMTYDREFQRMIASVDVLHVRDSYLKNLEREKLAQMEQRQQEEANIAKNLVKRLKFWESW
;
A
#
# COMPACT_ATOMS: atom_id res chain seq x y z
N MET A 1 -8.15 -27.22 42.58
CA MET A 1 -7.12 -26.20 42.88
C MET A 1 -7.59 -24.84 42.38
N ASN A 2 -7.42 -23.84 43.25
CA ASN A 2 -7.99 -22.50 43.32
C ASN A 2 -8.22 -21.70 42.02
N ARG A 3 -9.45 -21.17 41.91
CA ARG A 3 -9.78 -19.90 41.24
C ARG A 3 -10.09 -18.89 42.36
N GLN A 4 -9.45 -17.73 42.37
CA GLN A 4 -9.91 -16.58 43.16
C GLN A 4 -10.20 -15.39 42.25
N ARG A 5 -11.41 -14.87 42.39
CA ARG A 5 -11.91 -13.59 41.89
C ARG A 5 -11.73 -12.56 43.00
N SER A 6 -11.36 -11.34 42.68
CA SER A 6 -11.61 -10.18 43.55
C SER A 6 -12.21 -9.03 42.73
N LEU A 7 -13.40 -8.61 43.17
CA LEU A 7 -14.19 -7.48 42.69
C LEU A 7 -13.70 -6.21 43.42
N ILE A 8 -13.50 -5.11 42.69
CA ILE A 8 -13.23 -3.80 43.29
C ILE A 8 -14.43 -2.88 43.04
N LEU A 9 -14.95 -2.35 44.15
CA LEU A 9 -16.14 -1.53 44.30
C LEU A 9 -15.94 -0.09 43.78
N LEU A 10 -16.87 0.39 42.95
CA LEU A 10 -17.04 1.80 42.59
C LEU A 10 -17.69 2.56 43.76
N ARG A 11 -17.00 3.57 44.30
CA ARG A 11 -17.60 4.53 45.25
C ARG A 11 -18.14 5.74 44.47
N ARG A 12 -19.46 5.85 44.38
CA ARG A 12 -20.16 7.05 43.89
C ARG A 12 -20.09 8.14 44.96
N TYR A 13 -19.69 9.36 44.59
CA TYR A 13 -19.98 10.55 45.38
C TYR A 13 -21.26 11.20 44.85
N THR A 14 -22.23 11.35 45.74
CA THR A 14 -23.52 12.00 45.51
C THR A 14 -23.38 13.51 45.71
N SER A 15 -23.85 14.29 44.74
CA SER A 15 -24.03 15.74 44.85
C SER A 15 -25.16 16.05 45.85
N SER A 16 -24.91 16.90 46.85
CA SER A 16 -25.96 17.43 47.72
C SER A 16 -26.33 18.86 47.31
N ALA A 17 -27.61 19.15 47.53
CA ALA A 17 -28.43 20.18 46.93
C ALA A 17 -28.13 21.63 47.34
N ASN A 18 -28.61 22.50 46.46
CA ASN A 18 -28.68 23.95 46.49
C ASN A 18 -29.64 24.48 47.58
N THR A 19 -29.20 25.43 48.41
CA THR A 19 -30.07 26.27 49.25
C THR A 19 -29.89 27.74 48.86
N LYS A 20 -30.99 28.41 48.48
CA LYS A 20 -31.03 29.84 48.13
C LYS A 20 -30.79 30.77 49.35
N PRO A 21 -30.33 32.01 49.14
CA PRO A 21 -29.71 32.84 50.17
C PRO A 21 -30.74 33.64 50.99
N LYS A 22 -30.41 33.90 52.27
CA LYS A 22 -31.01 34.97 53.07
C LYS A 22 -29.93 35.98 53.45
N SER A 23 -30.34 37.23 53.38
CA SER A 23 -29.60 38.50 53.44
C SER A 23 -28.89 38.76 54.77
N GLY A 24 -27.68 39.33 54.67
CA GLY A 24 -27.11 40.26 55.65
C GLY A 24 -26.14 39.66 56.67
N ALA A 25 -24.86 39.56 56.29
CA ALA A 25 -23.69 39.77 57.17
C ALA A 25 -22.43 39.60 56.31
N GLU A 26 -21.81 40.71 55.94
CA GLU A 26 -20.49 40.74 55.30
C GLU A 26 -19.43 40.46 56.36
N THR A 27 -18.95 39.21 56.44
CA THR A 27 -17.64 38.74 56.96
C THR A 27 -17.76 37.23 57.20
N GLU A 28 -16.66 36.48 57.02
CA GLU A 28 -16.54 35.02 57.22
C GLU A 28 -16.90 34.10 56.04
N LEU A 29 -16.05 34.14 55.01
CA LEU A 29 -15.64 32.93 54.29
C LEU A 29 -14.11 32.89 54.26
N GLU A 30 -13.48 32.87 55.43
CA GLU A 30 -12.17 32.24 55.53
C GLU A 30 -12.40 30.74 55.28
N ASN A 31 -11.94 30.27 54.13
CA ASN A 31 -12.08 28.87 53.73
C ASN A 31 -11.40 27.98 54.80
N ALA A 32 -11.92 26.78 55.07
CA ALA A 32 -11.27 25.82 55.97
C ALA A 32 -9.79 25.56 55.61
N PHE A 33 -9.42 25.81 54.35
CA PHE A 33 -8.04 25.78 53.87
C PHE A 33 -7.19 26.98 54.31
N THR A 34 -7.74 28.19 54.34
CA THR A 34 -7.03 29.38 54.86
C THR A 34 -6.85 29.29 56.36
N GLU A 35 -7.86 28.78 57.09
CA GLU A 35 -7.70 28.47 58.51
C GLU A 35 -6.65 27.38 58.75
N ARG A 36 -6.64 26.32 57.94
CA ARG A 36 -5.64 25.24 58.05
C ARG A 36 -4.23 25.72 57.71
N LEU A 37 -4.08 26.62 56.74
CA LEU A 37 -2.80 27.25 56.41
C LEU A 37 -2.34 28.20 57.52
N ARG A 38 -3.26 28.93 58.14
CA ARG A 38 -2.98 29.80 59.28
C ARG A 38 -2.58 29.00 60.52
N GLN A 39 -3.29 27.89 60.81
CA GLN A 39 -2.89 26.94 61.85
C GLN A 39 -1.53 26.31 61.56
N LEU A 40 -1.22 25.95 60.31
CA LEU A 40 0.11 25.46 59.95
C LEU A 40 1.17 26.56 60.07
N ALA A 41 0.83 27.82 59.80
CA ALA A 41 1.74 28.94 59.99
C ALA A 41 2.01 29.16 61.49
N GLU A 42 0.98 29.25 62.33
CA GLU A 42 1.09 29.39 63.80
C GLU A 42 1.74 28.17 64.47
N ALA A 43 1.47 26.95 64.00
CA ALA A 43 2.14 25.75 64.52
C ALA A 43 3.62 25.66 64.12
N ASN A 44 4.05 26.40 63.10
CA ASN A 44 5.44 26.47 62.64
C ASN A 44 6.10 27.83 62.95
N THR A 45 5.46 28.74 63.70
CA THR A 45 6.15 29.92 64.21
C THR A 45 7.11 29.49 65.31
N ILE A 46 8.40 29.68 65.06
CA ILE A 46 9.49 29.38 66.00
C ILE A 46 9.57 30.54 67.00
N ASP A 47 9.68 30.23 68.29
CA ASP A 47 9.84 31.23 69.35
C ASP A 47 11.19 31.96 69.16
N PRO A 48 11.21 33.30 69.00
CA PRO A 48 12.42 34.04 68.64
C PRO A 48 13.56 33.99 69.68
N ASN A 49 13.31 33.51 70.89
CA ASN A 49 14.29 33.47 71.99
C ASN A 49 14.72 32.06 72.43
N ASP A 50 14.44 31.01 71.64
CA ASP A 50 14.90 29.66 71.95
C ASP A 50 16.43 29.51 71.71
N THR A 51 17.18 29.20 72.76
CA THR A 51 18.66 29.20 72.75
C THR A 51 19.28 27.90 72.24
N LEU A 52 18.48 26.85 72.01
CA LEU A 52 18.97 25.54 71.54
C LEU A 52 19.04 25.43 70.01
N LEU A 53 18.23 26.20 69.28
CA LEU A 53 18.34 26.35 67.82
C LEU A 53 19.42 27.39 67.51
N GLY A 54 20.68 26.96 67.51
CA GLY A 54 21.80 27.79 67.05
C GLY A 54 21.54 28.38 65.65
N SER A 55 22.26 29.45 65.31
CA SER A 55 22.15 30.31 64.12
C SER A 55 22.08 29.63 62.73
N GLY A 56 22.11 28.30 62.66
CA GLY A 56 22.06 27.48 61.45
C GLY A 56 20.66 27.25 60.85
N PHE A 57 19.57 27.56 61.56
CA PHE A 57 18.21 27.48 61.00
C PHE A 57 17.65 28.85 60.65
N LYS A 58 18.40 29.58 59.82
CA LYS A 58 17.86 30.73 59.08
C LYS A 58 16.94 30.19 58.00
N SER A 59 15.66 30.57 58.04
CA SER A 59 14.66 30.16 57.04
C SER A 59 15.20 30.49 55.64
N LEU A 60 14.84 29.71 54.60
CA LEU A 60 15.37 29.94 53.25
C LEU A 60 15.06 31.34 52.70
N ILE A 61 14.10 32.04 53.34
CA ILE A 61 13.71 33.43 53.06
C ILE A 61 14.78 34.43 53.56
N ASP A 62 15.51 34.07 54.60
CA ASP A 62 16.43 34.96 55.30
C ASP A 62 17.91 34.78 54.87
N LYS A 63 18.20 33.83 53.96
CA LYS A 63 19.58 33.48 53.62
C LYS A 63 20.30 34.56 52.81
N ASP A 64 19.69 35.17 51.79
CA ASP A 64 20.23 36.33 51.06
C ASP A 64 19.12 36.98 50.19
N PRO A 65 18.88 38.30 50.26
CA PRO A 65 17.84 38.96 49.45
C PRO A 65 18.10 38.84 47.94
N GLU A 66 19.36 38.78 47.50
CA GLU A 66 19.75 38.61 46.10
C GLU A 66 19.23 37.28 45.51
N THR A 67 19.21 36.20 46.31
CA THR A 67 18.70 34.89 45.84
C THR A 67 17.18 34.89 45.65
N LEU A 68 16.47 35.71 46.44
CA LEU A 68 15.03 35.88 46.34
C LEU A 68 14.66 36.74 45.12
N GLU A 69 15.48 37.75 44.82
CA GLU A 69 15.39 38.53 43.57
C GLU A 69 15.65 37.64 42.35
N ASP A 70 16.65 36.77 42.39
CA ASP A 70 16.93 35.80 41.33
C ASP A 70 15.77 34.82 41.10
N GLN A 71 15.16 34.32 42.18
CA GLN A 71 13.99 33.45 42.07
C GLN A 71 12.76 34.20 41.55
N LYS A 72 12.53 35.43 42.01
CA LYS A 72 11.47 36.30 41.47
C LYS A 72 11.71 36.57 39.98
N PHE A 73 12.96 36.85 39.59
CA PHE A 73 13.34 37.07 38.19
C PHE A 73 13.10 35.81 37.33
N LYS A 74 13.50 34.63 37.82
CA LYS A 74 13.26 33.35 37.15
C LYS A 74 11.78 33.03 37.00
N TYR A 75 10.99 33.31 38.04
CA TYR A 75 9.54 33.12 38.03
C TYR A 75 8.87 34.06 37.02
N GLN A 76 9.20 35.36 37.07
CA GLN A 76 8.66 36.36 36.15
C GLN A 76 9.03 36.08 34.69
N ASN A 77 10.23 35.54 34.42
CA ASN A 77 10.74 35.28 33.07
C ASN A 77 10.78 33.80 32.69
N GLN A 78 9.97 32.95 33.34
CA GLN A 78 10.04 31.50 33.18
C GLN A 78 9.94 31.04 31.72
N GLN A 79 9.04 31.65 30.92
CA GLN A 79 8.87 31.33 29.50
C GLN A 79 10.06 31.75 28.62
N LYS A 80 10.69 32.87 28.95
CA LYS A 80 11.85 33.35 28.19
C LYS A 80 13.06 32.48 28.49
N LEU A 81 13.22 32.09 29.75
CA LEU A 81 14.26 31.18 30.19
C LEU A 81 14.07 29.78 29.59
N SER A 82 12.85 29.25 29.56
CA SER A 82 12.57 27.98 28.90
C SER A 82 12.93 28.04 27.42
N HIS A 83 12.57 29.12 26.71
CA HIS A 83 12.92 29.31 25.31
C HIS A 83 14.44 29.26 25.06
N LEU A 84 15.23 29.94 25.88
CA LEU A 84 16.69 29.96 25.78
C LEU A 84 17.34 28.60 26.10
N GLN A 85 16.71 27.81 26.97
CA GLN A 85 17.21 26.49 27.35
C GLN A 85 16.86 25.38 26.34
N ILE A 86 15.99 25.64 25.37
CA ILE A 86 15.62 24.64 24.37
C ILE A 86 16.78 24.44 23.40
N PRO A 87 17.26 23.20 23.22
CA PRO A 87 18.32 22.93 22.25
C PRO A 87 17.83 23.10 20.81
N THR A 88 18.75 23.39 19.90
CA THR A 88 18.47 23.60 18.46
C THR A 88 17.89 22.36 17.76
N HIS A 89 18.02 21.17 18.33
CA HIS A 89 17.47 19.92 17.80
C HIS A 89 16.10 19.54 18.42
N ALA A 90 15.55 20.32 19.36
CA ALA A 90 14.24 20.02 19.92
C ALA A 90 13.17 20.01 18.82
N ASN A 91 12.17 19.16 18.95
CA ASN A 91 11.08 19.09 17.96
C ASN A 91 10.19 20.36 18.03
N LYS A 92 9.40 20.59 16.97
CA LYS A 92 8.49 21.74 16.88
C LYS A 92 7.50 21.77 18.06
N HIS A 93 7.02 20.61 18.50
CA HIS A 93 6.07 20.51 19.60
C HIS A 93 6.66 20.98 20.95
N SER A 94 7.89 20.60 21.26
CA SER A 94 8.62 21.03 22.46
C SER A 94 8.91 22.53 22.42
N ARG A 95 9.21 23.08 21.25
CA ARG A 95 9.31 24.54 21.07
C ARG A 95 7.97 25.25 21.32
N ASP A 96 6.92 24.78 20.67
CA ASP A 96 5.57 25.35 20.81
C ASP A 96 5.08 25.24 22.27
N LEU A 97 5.38 24.14 22.97
CA LEU A 97 5.05 23.94 24.38
C LEU A 97 5.84 24.88 25.30
N ALA A 98 7.14 25.03 25.08
CA ALA A 98 7.94 25.91 25.91
C ALA A 98 7.64 27.40 25.69
N MET A 99 7.15 27.76 24.49
CA MET A 99 6.64 29.10 24.19
C MET A 99 5.16 29.29 24.58
N SER A 100 4.47 28.23 25.02
CA SER A 100 3.07 28.32 25.43
C SER A 100 2.90 29.06 26.76
N GLU A 101 1.74 29.68 26.94
CA GLU A 101 1.36 30.36 28.18
C GLU A 101 1.27 29.36 29.34
N PRO A 102 1.86 29.65 30.52
CA PRO A 102 1.71 28.79 31.68
C PRO A 102 0.24 28.70 32.06
N TRP A 103 -0.17 27.53 32.52
CA TRP A 103 -1.55 27.27 32.89
C TRP A 103 -1.97 28.08 34.13
N THR A 104 -2.97 28.95 34.00
CA THR A 104 -3.48 29.81 35.08
C THR A 104 -4.79 29.32 35.70
N GLY A 105 -5.23 28.11 35.37
CA GLY A 105 -6.51 27.53 35.82
C GLY A 105 -7.67 27.73 34.85
N GLN A 106 -7.56 28.67 33.91
CA GLN A 106 -8.51 28.89 32.82
C GLN A 106 -7.77 28.81 31.48
N GLU A 107 -8.39 28.20 30.47
CA GLU A 107 -7.81 28.15 29.13
C GLU A 107 -7.92 29.52 28.43
N SER A 108 -6.86 29.91 27.72
CA SER A 108 -6.91 31.06 26.81
C SER A 108 -7.88 30.76 25.67
N ILE A 109 -8.70 31.76 25.29
CA ILE A 109 -9.71 31.66 24.21
C ILE A 109 -9.06 31.16 22.90
N LYS A 110 -7.82 31.58 22.62
CA LYS A 110 -7.05 31.14 21.44
C LYS A 110 -6.78 29.63 21.47
N THR A 111 -6.40 29.11 22.63
CA THR A 111 -6.13 27.68 22.83
C THR A 111 -7.41 26.86 22.71
N THR A 112 -8.51 27.35 23.31
CA THR A 112 -9.83 26.70 23.23
C THR A 112 -10.36 26.66 21.79
N THR A 113 -10.28 27.77 21.06
CA THR A 113 -10.69 27.84 19.64
C THR A 113 -9.84 26.95 18.75
N LEU A 114 -8.53 26.88 18.98
CA LEU A 114 -7.63 25.98 18.26
C LEU A 114 -8.00 24.50 18.50
N ARG A 115 -8.29 24.11 19.75
CA ARG A 115 -8.75 22.75 20.06
C ARG A 115 -10.08 22.43 19.37
N MET A 116 -11.06 23.35 19.43
CA MET A 116 -12.34 23.18 18.73
C MET A 116 -12.17 23.01 17.22
N LEU A 117 -11.22 23.73 16.62
CA LEU A 117 -10.91 23.61 15.19
C LEU A 117 -10.21 22.29 14.85
N GLN A 118 -9.27 21.85 15.68
CA GLN A 118 -8.59 20.55 15.52
C GLN A 118 -9.56 19.37 15.70
N ASP A 119 -10.49 19.46 16.65
CA ASP A 119 -11.50 18.42 16.89
C ASP A 119 -12.54 18.36 15.77
N LYS A 120 -12.88 19.51 15.16
CA LYS A 120 -13.71 19.57 13.96
C LYS A 120 -12.99 18.95 12.76
N ASN A 121 -11.69 19.20 12.62
CA ASN A 121 -10.86 18.74 11.52
C ASN A 121 -10.02 17.51 11.93
N LYS A 122 -10.69 16.38 12.14
CA LYS A 122 -10.01 15.12 12.49
C LYS A 122 -9.09 14.70 11.35
N PRO A 123 -7.79 14.41 11.59
CA PRO A 123 -6.90 13.97 10.54
C PRO A 123 -7.41 12.65 9.95
N LEU A 124 -7.25 12.49 8.64
CA LEU A 124 -7.61 11.26 7.93
C LEU A 124 -6.94 10.05 8.60
N LYS A 125 -7.66 8.92 8.65
CA LYS A 125 -7.14 7.67 9.21
C LYS A 125 -6.05 7.10 8.28
N ILE A 126 -4.82 7.56 8.44
CA ILE A 126 -3.64 6.98 7.77
C ILE A 126 -3.40 5.58 8.35
N ASN A 127 -3.07 4.63 7.48
CA ASN A 127 -2.80 3.24 7.86
C ASN A 127 -1.78 3.17 9.01
N ARG A 128 -2.14 2.47 10.10
CA ARG A 128 -1.32 2.33 11.32
C ARG A 128 0.10 1.84 11.03
N HIS A 129 0.28 1.07 9.95
CA HIS A 129 1.58 0.56 9.52
C HIS A 129 2.52 1.67 9.03
N VAL A 130 1.99 2.68 8.33
CA VAL A 130 2.77 3.82 7.83
C VAL A 130 3.22 4.70 8.99
N LYS A 131 2.31 4.98 9.95
CA LYS A 131 2.65 5.73 11.18
C LYS A 131 3.74 5.04 12.01
N LYS A 132 3.71 3.70 12.09
CA LYS A 132 4.72 2.93 12.84
C LYS A 132 6.10 2.97 12.19
N ILE A 133 6.15 2.97 10.85
CA ILE A 133 7.41 3.10 10.10
C ILE A 133 7.97 4.52 10.26
N GLU A 134 7.12 5.53 10.16
CA GLU A 134 7.50 6.93 10.34
C GLU A 134 8.00 7.20 11.76
N SER A 135 7.30 6.70 12.79
CA SER A 135 7.75 6.83 14.18
C SER A 135 9.11 6.16 14.40
N ALA A 136 9.33 4.96 13.84
CA ALA A 136 10.58 4.24 13.95
C ALA A 136 11.74 4.97 13.26
N LYS A 137 11.50 5.56 12.08
CA LYS A 137 12.50 6.40 11.38
C LYS A 137 12.89 7.61 12.22
N ASN A 138 11.90 8.29 12.81
CA ASN A 138 12.15 9.46 13.66
C ASN A 138 12.92 9.09 14.93
N THR A 139 12.65 7.93 15.56
CA THR A 139 13.41 7.49 16.75
C THR A 139 14.87 7.19 16.42
N VAL A 140 15.13 6.59 15.26
CA VAL A 140 16.51 6.32 14.80
C VAL A 140 17.25 7.62 14.52
N LEU A 141 16.59 8.60 13.88
CA LEU A 141 17.17 9.92 13.63
C LEU A 141 17.43 10.69 14.93
N GLU A 142 16.49 10.68 15.88
CA GLU A 142 16.69 11.26 17.21
C GLU A 142 17.86 10.63 17.94
N HIS A 143 18.00 9.30 17.89
CA HIS A 143 19.14 8.60 18.48
C HIS A 143 20.46 8.97 17.79
N SER A 144 20.45 9.16 16.47
CA SER A 144 21.63 9.60 15.74
C SER A 144 22.05 11.03 16.07
N LEU A 145 21.07 11.92 16.27
CA LEU A 145 21.31 13.34 16.55
C LEU A 145 21.70 13.57 18.01
N ASN A 146 21.09 12.81 18.94
CA ASN A 146 21.39 12.90 20.37
C ASN A 146 22.60 12.05 20.78
N LYS A 147 23.25 11.33 19.86
CA LYS A 147 24.48 10.60 20.18
C LYS A 147 25.59 11.62 20.46
N PRO A 148 26.01 11.82 21.73
CA PRO A 148 27.07 12.77 22.01
C PRO A 148 28.36 12.26 21.35
N GLN A 149 29.09 13.16 20.70
CA GLN A 149 30.47 12.88 20.28
C GLN A 149 31.27 12.46 21.53
N PRO A 150 32.02 11.36 21.49
CA PRO A 150 32.54 10.73 22.71
C PRO A 150 33.64 11.59 23.35
N THR A 151 33.28 12.36 24.36
CA THR A 151 34.23 13.01 25.29
C THR A 151 34.31 12.21 26.58
N THR A 152 35.03 11.09 26.57
CA THR A 152 35.77 10.52 27.72
C THR A 152 36.39 9.18 27.33
N LYS A 153 37.73 9.11 27.37
CA LYS A 153 38.56 7.98 26.92
C LYS A 153 38.29 6.64 27.63
N ALA A 154 37.60 6.65 28.77
CA ALA A 154 37.36 5.45 29.59
C ALA A 154 36.23 4.54 29.06
N LYS A 155 35.19 5.09 28.40
CA LYS A 155 34.11 4.27 27.81
C LYS A 155 34.45 3.73 26.42
N LEU A 156 35.46 4.29 25.75
CA LEU A 156 35.98 3.75 24.50
C LEU A 156 36.67 2.40 24.73
N ALA A 157 37.41 2.18 25.82
CA ALA A 157 38.18 0.95 26.01
C ALA A 157 37.31 -0.34 26.09
N ASP A 158 36.17 -0.28 26.77
CA ASP A 158 35.26 -1.43 26.93
C ASP A 158 34.46 -1.71 25.64
N GLU A 159 34.01 -0.65 24.97
CA GLU A 159 33.34 -0.76 23.67
C GLU A 159 34.34 -1.21 22.60
N ASP A 160 35.55 -0.65 22.56
CA ASP A 160 36.63 -0.99 21.63
C ASP A 160 37.10 -2.42 21.81
N SER A 161 37.10 -2.97 23.03
CA SER A 161 37.43 -4.39 23.26
C SER A 161 36.37 -5.31 22.66
N LYS A 162 35.09 -4.96 22.87
CA LYS A 162 33.95 -5.70 22.31
C LYS A 162 33.87 -5.55 20.79
N PHE A 163 34.14 -4.35 20.27
CA PHE A 163 34.25 -4.08 18.84
C PHE A 163 35.47 -4.77 18.25
N LYS A 164 36.62 -4.83 18.94
CA LYS A 164 37.84 -5.50 18.48
C LYS A 164 37.67 -7.01 18.41
N GLU A 165 36.94 -7.62 19.34
CA GLU A 165 36.48 -9.01 19.24
C GLU A 165 35.60 -9.20 17.99
N ILE A 166 34.60 -8.36 17.80
CA ILE A 166 33.69 -8.39 16.64
C ILE A 166 34.44 -8.16 15.32
N TYR A 167 35.46 -7.30 15.30
CA TYR A 167 36.28 -6.99 14.11
C TYR A 167 37.33 -8.07 13.83
N ALA A 168 37.91 -8.69 14.86
CA ALA A 168 38.81 -9.83 14.73
C ALA A 168 38.10 -11.04 14.10
N GLU A 169 36.83 -11.27 14.48
CA GLU A 169 36.00 -12.29 13.83
C GLU A 169 35.62 -11.95 12.38
N LYS A 170 35.46 -10.65 12.07
CA LYS A 170 35.13 -10.16 10.72
C LYS A 170 36.28 -10.23 9.72
N PHE A 171 37.55 -10.11 10.16
CA PHE A 171 38.70 -9.89 9.26
C PHE A 171 39.82 -10.95 9.35
N THR A 172 39.51 -12.19 9.73
CA THR A 172 40.37 -13.33 9.38
C THR A 172 40.23 -13.68 7.89
N PRO A 173 41.33 -13.85 7.13
CA PRO A 173 41.34 -13.79 5.66
C PRO A 173 40.96 -15.10 4.96
N ILE A 174 39.93 -15.80 5.45
CA ILE A 174 39.33 -16.94 4.73
C ILE A 174 37.85 -16.62 4.51
N GLY A 175 37.55 -16.29 3.25
CA GLY A 175 36.26 -15.77 2.81
C GLY A 175 35.26 -16.87 2.44
N SER A 176 34.05 -16.77 2.98
CA SER A 176 32.85 -17.38 2.39
C SER A 176 31.62 -16.59 2.86
N PHE A 177 30.62 -16.47 1.99
CA PHE A 177 29.33 -15.85 2.24
C PHE A 177 28.55 -16.45 3.44
N ASP A 178 29.00 -17.61 3.95
CA ASP A 178 28.54 -18.21 5.22
C ASP A 178 28.68 -17.29 6.44
N LYS A 179 29.55 -16.27 6.37
CA LYS A 179 29.89 -15.41 7.53
C LYS A 179 28.85 -14.33 7.86
N ILE A 180 27.92 -14.01 6.95
CA ILE A 180 26.81 -13.07 7.22
C ILE A 180 25.75 -13.74 8.11
N MET A 181 25.72 -15.07 8.17
CA MET A 181 24.85 -15.83 9.06
C MET A 181 25.38 -15.91 10.51
N THR A 182 26.68 -15.72 10.74
CA THR A 182 27.36 -16.10 12.00
C THR A 182 26.99 -15.27 13.25
N ILE A 183 26.74 -13.95 13.15
CA ILE A 183 26.39 -13.16 14.35
C ILE A 183 24.94 -13.43 14.80
N ALA A 184 24.05 -13.57 13.83
CA ALA A 184 22.66 -13.94 14.09
C ALA A 184 22.61 -15.39 14.59
N ASP A 185 23.32 -16.31 13.95
CA ASP A 185 23.39 -17.72 14.36
C ASP A 185 24.05 -17.90 15.73
N ALA A 186 25.12 -17.17 16.07
CA ALA A 186 25.71 -17.22 17.40
C ALA A 186 24.75 -16.72 18.49
N ARG A 187 23.99 -15.65 18.22
CA ARG A 187 22.93 -15.18 19.12
C ARG A 187 21.75 -16.15 19.21
N ILE A 188 21.39 -16.79 18.10
CA ILE A 188 20.36 -17.84 18.05
C ILE A 188 20.84 -19.05 18.85
N GLU A 189 22.10 -19.47 18.71
CA GLU A 189 22.68 -20.56 19.50
C GLU A 189 22.73 -20.25 20.99
N GLN A 190 23.12 -19.04 21.39
CA GLN A 190 23.13 -18.64 22.78
C GLN A 190 21.72 -18.62 23.37
N ALA A 191 20.74 -18.06 22.65
CA ALA A 191 19.34 -18.09 23.05
C ALA A 191 18.73 -19.52 23.01
N MET A 192 19.24 -20.43 22.17
CA MET A 192 18.90 -21.86 22.19
C MET A 192 19.47 -22.56 23.43
N ARG A 193 20.71 -22.25 23.83
CA ARG A 193 21.33 -22.76 25.08
C ARG A 193 20.60 -22.27 26.32
N GLU A 194 20.18 -21.00 26.33
CA GLU A 194 19.35 -20.41 27.39
C GLU A 194 17.91 -20.94 27.41
N GLY A 195 17.49 -21.72 26.39
CA GLY A 195 16.16 -22.31 26.32
C GLY A 195 15.04 -21.31 25.99
N GLN A 196 15.38 -20.08 25.61
CA GLN A 196 14.44 -19.00 25.28
C GLN A 196 13.43 -19.40 24.18
N PHE A 197 13.85 -20.26 23.25
CA PHE A 197 13.00 -20.75 22.15
C PHE A 197 11.99 -21.84 22.56
N ARG A 198 12.12 -22.45 23.74
CA ARG A 198 11.19 -23.48 24.22
C ARG A 198 9.87 -22.87 24.72
N THR A 199 9.90 -21.62 25.17
CA THR A 199 8.75 -20.90 25.75
C THR A 199 7.95 -20.11 24.71
N LEU A 200 8.43 -20.04 23.46
CA LEU A 200 7.76 -19.27 22.41
C LEU A 200 6.55 -20.04 21.84
N PRO A 201 5.36 -19.42 21.76
CA PRO A 201 4.25 -20.02 21.04
C PRO A 201 4.61 -20.13 19.57
N ARG A 202 4.67 -21.35 19.02
CA ARG A 202 4.90 -21.53 17.58
C ARG A 202 3.75 -20.88 16.81
N GLY A 203 4.10 -20.08 15.82
CA GLY A 203 3.12 -19.42 14.95
C GLY A 203 2.20 -20.42 14.25
N LYS A 204 1.01 -19.95 13.86
CA LYS A 204 0.06 -20.73 13.05
C LYS A 204 0.78 -21.18 11.78
N LYS A 205 0.71 -22.49 11.47
CA LYS A 205 1.24 -23.03 10.21
C LYS A 205 0.63 -22.23 9.08
N LEU A 206 1.45 -21.58 8.26
CA LEU A 206 0.94 -21.00 7.01
C LEU A 206 0.43 -22.16 6.18
N ASP A 207 -0.79 -22.04 5.70
CA ASP A 207 -1.34 -22.97 4.74
C ASP A 207 -0.63 -22.72 3.41
N VAL A 208 0.50 -23.40 3.25
CA VAL A 208 1.19 -23.44 1.98
C VAL A 208 0.75 -24.75 1.36
N GLU A 209 -0.42 -24.71 0.72
CA GLU A 209 -0.76 -25.64 -0.36
C GLU A 209 0.27 -25.42 -1.47
N ILE A 210 1.47 -25.95 -1.27
CA ILE A 210 2.49 -26.02 -2.30
C ILE A 210 2.10 -27.27 -3.08
N GLY A 211 1.74 -27.11 -4.35
CA GLY A 211 1.64 -28.28 -5.23
C GLY A 211 2.93 -29.06 -5.13
N THR A 212 2.86 -30.36 -4.88
CA THR A 212 4.02 -31.23 -4.57
C THR A 212 5.16 -31.18 -5.59
N TYR A 213 4.87 -30.64 -6.79
CA TYR A 213 5.77 -30.58 -7.94
C TYR A 213 6.26 -29.17 -8.29
N VAL A 214 5.81 -28.12 -7.59
CA VAL A 214 6.23 -26.73 -7.86
C VAL A 214 7.20 -26.28 -6.79
N ASP A 215 8.34 -25.72 -7.19
CA ASP A 215 9.33 -25.24 -6.23
C ASP A 215 8.77 -24.07 -5.40
N ARG A 216 9.23 -23.94 -4.16
CA ARG A 216 8.80 -22.87 -3.23
C ARG A 216 9.07 -21.49 -3.80
N THR A 217 10.17 -21.33 -4.53
CA THR A 217 10.56 -20.07 -5.17
C THR A 217 9.63 -19.71 -6.32
N GLU A 218 9.37 -20.64 -7.22
CA GLU A 218 8.46 -20.50 -8.37
C GLU A 218 7.04 -20.17 -7.91
N HIS A 219 6.54 -20.90 -6.92
CA HIS A 219 5.22 -20.65 -6.36
C HIS A 219 5.12 -19.26 -5.70
N HIS A 220 6.17 -18.81 -5.01
CA HIS A 220 6.21 -17.47 -4.44
C HIS A 220 6.22 -16.39 -5.55
N LEU A 221 7.04 -16.58 -6.57
CA LEU A 221 7.15 -15.66 -7.71
C LEU A 221 5.80 -15.55 -8.45
N ASN A 222 5.14 -16.67 -8.71
CA ASN A 222 3.80 -16.70 -9.31
C ASN A 222 2.77 -15.98 -8.43
N LYS A 223 2.81 -16.15 -7.11
CA LYS A 223 1.96 -15.38 -6.18
C LYS A 223 2.24 -13.89 -6.20
N VAL A 224 3.50 -13.47 -6.33
CA VAL A 224 3.87 -12.05 -6.45
C VAL A 224 3.34 -11.47 -7.74
N LEU A 225 3.49 -12.17 -8.87
CA LEU A 225 2.96 -11.77 -10.18
C LEU A 225 1.43 -11.60 -10.15
N ILE A 226 0.70 -12.58 -9.59
CA ILE A 226 -0.76 -12.52 -9.44
C ILE A 226 -1.17 -11.33 -8.57
N LYS A 227 -0.48 -11.11 -7.43
CA LYS A 227 -0.78 -9.99 -6.52
C LYS A 227 -0.55 -8.63 -7.17
N GLN A 228 0.45 -8.53 -8.04
CA GLN A 228 0.78 -7.30 -8.77
C GLN A 228 -0.05 -7.14 -10.05
N ASN A 229 -0.86 -8.15 -10.40
CA ASN A 229 -1.60 -8.22 -11.66
C ASN A 229 -0.68 -8.04 -12.89
N ILE A 230 0.53 -8.59 -12.82
CA ILE A 230 1.54 -8.52 -13.88
C ILE A 230 1.59 -9.86 -14.59
N THR A 231 1.53 -9.79 -15.92
CA THR A 231 1.68 -10.96 -16.79
C THR A 231 3.12 -11.01 -17.32
N PRO A 232 3.80 -12.17 -17.28
CA PRO A 232 5.11 -12.32 -17.92
C PRO A 232 5.10 -11.84 -19.38
N PRO A 233 6.16 -11.14 -19.84
CA PRO A 233 6.21 -10.55 -21.19
C PRO A 233 5.94 -11.54 -22.33
N TRP A 234 6.40 -12.79 -22.19
CA TRP A 234 6.17 -13.82 -23.20
C TRP A 234 4.71 -14.27 -23.27
N ILE A 235 3.94 -14.20 -22.18
CA ILE A 235 2.50 -14.55 -22.18
C ILE A 235 1.69 -13.49 -22.93
N GLU A 236 2.04 -12.20 -22.76
CA GLU A 236 1.43 -11.12 -23.57
C GLU A 236 1.69 -11.37 -25.06
N ARG A 237 2.95 -11.61 -25.43
CA ARG A 237 3.32 -11.95 -26.82
C ARG A 237 2.74 -13.26 -27.31
N GLN A 238 2.43 -14.21 -26.43
CA GLN A 238 1.81 -15.49 -26.79
C GLN A 238 0.44 -15.27 -27.42
N SER A 239 -0.36 -14.38 -26.83
CA SER A 239 -1.69 -14.02 -27.33
C SER A 239 -1.59 -13.39 -28.72
N ASP A 240 -0.69 -12.42 -28.89
CA ASP A 240 -0.47 -11.72 -30.16
C ASP A 240 0.01 -12.67 -31.25
N THR A 241 0.96 -13.55 -30.93
CA THR A 241 1.51 -14.55 -31.86
C THR A 241 0.43 -15.55 -32.27
N ASN A 242 -0.38 -16.02 -31.32
CA ASN A 242 -1.51 -16.91 -31.61
C ASN A 242 -2.55 -16.23 -32.50
N SER A 243 -2.84 -14.96 -32.25
CA SER A 243 -3.78 -14.17 -33.03
C SER A 243 -3.27 -13.98 -34.46
N ALA A 244 -1.99 -13.62 -34.63
CA ALA A 244 -1.37 -13.50 -35.94
C ALA A 244 -1.40 -14.82 -36.73
N ILE A 245 -1.10 -15.94 -36.09
CA ILE A 245 -1.18 -17.28 -36.73
C ILE A 245 -2.62 -17.60 -37.14
N ARG A 246 -3.61 -17.30 -36.28
CA ARG A 246 -5.03 -17.51 -36.58
C ARG A 246 -5.48 -16.63 -37.75
N SER A 247 -5.16 -15.34 -37.72
CA SER A 247 -5.48 -14.40 -38.80
C SER A 247 -4.88 -14.85 -40.13
N PHE A 248 -3.61 -15.27 -40.14
CA PHE A 248 -2.98 -15.82 -41.34
C PHE A 248 -3.74 -17.02 -41.90
N LYS A 249 -4.10 -17.99 -41.05
CA LYS A 249 -4.84 -19.20 -41.49
C LYS A 249 -6.23 -18.86 -42.02
N VAL A 250 -6.95 -17.98 -41.32
CA VAL A 250 -8.29 -17.55 -41.74
C VAL A 250 -8.21 -16.78 -43.06
N GLU A 251 -7.20 -15.92 -43.24
CA GLU A 251 -7.01 -15.20 -44.50
C GLU A 251 -6.67 -16.16 -45.65
N LEU A 252 -5.79 -17.15 -45.41
CA LEU A 252 -5.45 -18.18 -46.39
C LEU A 252 -6.69 -18.97 -46.84
N ILE A 253 -7.49 -19.45 -45.89
CA ILE A 253 -8.73 -20.18 -46.15
C ILE A 253 -9.74 -19.26 -46.86
N GLY A 254 -9.98 -18.05 -46.35
CA GLY A 254 -10.94 -17.12 -46.93
C GLY A 254 -10.57 -16.67 -48.36
N LYS A 255 -9.28 -16.51 -48.66
CA LYS A 255 -8.82 -16.25 -50.04
C LYS A 255 -9.06 -17.45 -50.94
N PHE A 256 -8.86 -18.66 -50.44
CA PHE A 256 -9.13 -19.88 -51.20
C PHE A 256 -10.62 -20.09 -51.42
N GLU A 257 -11.47 -19.90 -50.42
CA GLU A 257 -12.93 -19.92 -50.57
C GLU A 257 -13.41 -18.88 -51.58
N ASN A 258 -12.88 -17.67 -51.53
CA ASN A 258 -13.18 -16.64 -52.53
C ASN A 258 -12.70 -17.05 -53.92
N HIS A 259 -11.55 -17.72 -54.03
CA HIS A 259 -11.08 -18.24 -55.31
C HIS A 259 -12.03 -19.32 -55.85
N ILE A 260 -12.50 -20.24 -55.02
CA ILE A 260 -13.50 -21.26 -55.38
C ILE A 260 -14.78 -20.59 -55.91
N ARG A 261 -15.26 -19.51 -55.27
CA ARG A 261 -16.49 -18.81 -55.70
C ARG A 261 -16.38 -18.20 -57.09
N HIS A 262 -15.23 -17.61 -57.44
CA HIS A 262 -15.05 -16.86 -58.68
C HIS A 262 -14.44 -17.68 -59.82
N PHE A 263 -13.54 -18.62 -59.50
CA PHE A 263 -12.74 -19.39 -60.44
C PHE A 263 -12.96 -20.89 -60.24
N TYR A 264 -14.22 -21.31 -60.13
CA TYR A 264 -14.50 -22.73 -60.03
C TYR A 264 -14.15 -23.46 -61.32
N HIS A 265 -13.38 -24.53 -61.19
CA HIS A 265 -13.10 -25.46 -62.27
C HIS A 265 -13.53 -26.88 -61.87
N ASN A 266 -14.03 -27.68 -62.82
CA ASN A 266 -14.45 -29.07 -62.55
C ASN A 266 -13.26 -29.93 -62.07
N ASP A 267 -12.08 -29.70 -62.64
CA ASP A 267 -10.83 -30.30 -62.15
C ASP A 267 -10.28 -29.51 -60.95
N HIS A 268 -10.49 -30.03 -59.74
CA HIS A 268 -10.04 -29.39 -58.50
C HIS A 268 -8.52 -29.22 -58.44
N GLN A 269 -7.76 -30.16 -59.00
CA GLN A 269 -6.29 -30.13 -58.99
C GLN A 269 -5.74 -28.92 -59.75
N GLU A 270 -6.34 -28.57 -60.88
CA GLU A 270 -5.87 -27.45 -61.69
C GLU A 270 -6.19 -26.11 -61.03
N MET A 271 -7.39 -25.97 -60.45
CA MET A 271 -7.77 -24.81 -59.63
C MET A 271 -6.82 -24.59 -58.45
N ILE A 272 -6.43 -25.66 -57.76
CA ILE A 272 -5.47 -25.58 -56.66
C ILE A 272 -4.08 -25.11 -57.16
N LYS A 273 -3.62 -25.60 -58.32
CA LYS A 273 -2.35 -25.15 -58.92
C LYS A 273 -2.39 -23.68 -59.34
N GLU A 274 -3.49 -23.23 -59.94
CA GLU A 274 -3.66 -21.84 -60.32
C GLU A 274 -3.64 -20.92 -59.09
N PHE A 275 -4.38 -21.28 -58.04
CA PHE A 275 -4.35 -20.56 -56.77
C PHE A 275 -2.94 -20.49 -56.19
N HIS A 276 -2.25 -21.63 -56.15
CA HIS A 276 -0.87 -21.71 -55.66
C HIS A 276 0.05 -20.75 -56.42
N LYS A 277 0.05 -20.83 -57.76
CA LYS A 277 0.89 -19.98 -58.61
C LYS A 277 0.60 -18.49 -58.41
N ARG A 278 -0.67 -18.12 -58.22
CA ARG A 278 -1.11 -16.73 -58.08
C ARG A 278 -0.78 -16.12 -56.72
N TRP A 279 -0.94 -16.88 -55.64
CA TRP A 279 -0.91 -16.34 -54.27
C TRP A 279 0.32 -16.74 -53.45
N ARG A 280 1.20 -17.60 -53.97
CA ARG A 280 2.40 -18.07 -53.26
C ARG A 280 3.26 -16.93 -52.72
N SER A 281 3.67 -15.98 -53.56
CA SER A 281 4.56 -14.88 -53.16
C SER A 281 3.94 -13.98 -52.07
N PHE A 282 2.63 -13.71 -52.18
CA PHE A 282 1.89 -12.92 -51.19
C PHE A 282 1.92 -13.60 -49.81
N PHE A 283 1.60 -14.89 -49.76
CA PHE A 283 1.56 -15.63 -48.49
C PHE A 283 2.94 -15.95 -47.93
N GLU A 284 3.97 -16.14 -48.77
CA GLU A 284 5.36 -16.25 -48.31
C GLU A 284 5.82 -14.97 -47.60
N HIS A 285 5.45 -13.79 -48.11
CA HIS A 285 5.74 -12.53 -47.44
C HIS A 285 4.98 -12.41 -46.10
N GLN A 286 3.67 -12.72 -46.08
CA GLN A 286 2.88 -12.72 -44.84
C GLN A 286 3.41 -13.73 -43.80
N LEU A 287 3.90 -14.90 -44.24
CA LEU A 287 4.56 -15.88 -43.40
C LEU A 287 5.87 -15.35 -42.84
N THR A 288 6.64 -14.58 -43.62
CA THR A 288 7.87 -13.96 -43.14
C THR A 288 7.58 -13.03 -41.97
N LEU A 289 6.55 -12.18 -42.06
CA LEU A 289 6.11 -11.31 -40.97
C LEU A 289 5.59 -12.10 -39.76
N THR A 290 4.83 -13.17 -40.01
CA THR A 290 4.32 -14.04 -38.92
C THR A 290 5.46 -14.78 -38.22
N ASN A 291 6.44 -15.27 -38.97
CA ASN A 291 7.62 -15.95 -38.44
C ASN A 291 8.55 -15.00 -37.68
N GLN A 292 8.61 -13.72 -38.04
CA GLN A 292 9.29 -12.70 -37.21
C GLN A 292 8.63 -12.59 -35.83
N ARG A 293 7.30 -12.54 -35.74
CA ARG A 293 6.59 -12.54 -34.45
C ARG A 293 6.82 -13.83 -33.66
N VAL A 294 6.83 -14.98 -34.33
CA VAL A 294 7.16 -16.27 -33.70
C VAL A 294 8.59 -16.28 -33.15
N ARG A 295 9.56 -15.72 -33.90
CA ARG A 295 10.94 -15.57 -33.44
C ARG A 295 10.98 -14.71 -32.17
N ASP A 296 10.37 -13.53 -32.21
CA ASP A 296 10.33 -12.58 -31.10
C ASP A 296 9.68 -13.15 -29.84
N TYR A 297 8.69 -14.03 -29.99
CA TYR A 297 8.10 -14.80 -28.90
C TYR A 297 9.07 -15.87 -28.38
N ASN A 298 9.68 -16.66 -29.27
CA ASN A 298 10.59 -17.75 -28.89
C ASN A 298 11.84 -17.26 -28.15
N LEU A 299 12.31 -16.04 -28.43
CA LEU A 299 13.41 -15.42 -27.69
C LEU A 299 13.09 -15.20 -26.20
N GLN A 300 11.81 -14.98 -25.86
CA GLN A 300 11.37 -14.66 -24.50
C GLN A 300 10.73 -15.86 -23.80
N ALA A 301 10.23 -16.83 -24.57
CA ALA A 301 9.48 -17.96 -24.07
C ALA A 301 10.40 -19.09 -23.56
N PRO A 302 10.04 -19.78 -22.47
CA PRO A 302 10.73 -20.99 -22.04
C PRO A 302 10.62 -22.07 -23.12
N LEU A 303 11.62 -22.96 -23.18
CA LEU A 303 11.77 -23.99 -24.23
C LEU A 303 10.51 -24.83 -24.48
N SER A 304 9.76 -25.14 -23.42
CA SER A 304 8.53 -25.93 -23.50
C SER A 304 7.39 -25.24 -24.24
N THR A 305 7.35 -23.90 -24.26
CA THR A 305 6.26 -23.13 -24.87
C THR A 305 6.65 -22.51 -26.22
N GLN A 306 7.90 -22.68 -26.66
CA GLN A 306 8.37 -22.19 -27.96
C GLN A 306 7.57 -22.80 -29.12
N LYS A 307 7.36 -21.99 -30.17
CA LYS A 307 6.59 -22.33 -31.37
C LYS A 307 7.51 -22.64 -32.54
N LEU A 308 7.08 -23.56 -33.40
CA LEU A 308 7.78 -23.85 -34.65
C LEU A 308 7.50 -22.78 -35.70
N TYR A 309 8.48 -22.55 -36.57
CA TYR A 309 8.30 -21.72 -37.75
C TYR A 309 7.30 -22.35 -38.73
N MET A 310 6.54 -21.47 -39.37
CA MET A 310 5.50 -21.84 -40.33
C MET A 310 6.11 -21.84 -41.74
N THR A 311 5.84 -22.88 -42.52
CA THR A 311 6.22 -22.98 -43.93
C THR A 311 4.98 -22.94 -44.80
N TYR A 312 5.10 -22.30 -45.98
CA TYR A 312 3.97 -22.13 -46.89
C TYR A 312 3.39 -23.47 -47.33
N ASP A 313 4.24 -24.39 -47.77
CA ASP A 313 3.78 -25.67 -48.32
C ASP A 313 3.01 -26.51 -47.28
N ARG A 314 3.41 -26.45 -46.00
CA ARG A 314 2.71 -27.16 -44.91
C ARG A 314 1.34 -26.57 -44.62
N GLU A 315 1.23 -25.24 -44.57
CA GLU A 315 -0.06 -24.59 -44.33
C GLU A 315 -0.98 -24.69 -45.54
N PHE A 316 -0.41 -24.70 -46.75
CA PHE A 316 -1.12 -24.96 -47.99
C PHE A 316 -1.73 -26.36 -48.02
N GLN A 317 -0.96 -27.39 -47.66
CA GLN A 317 -1.47 -28.76 -47.54
C GLN A 317 -2.58 -28.88 -46.47
N ARG A 318 -2.40 -28.22 -45.32
CA ARG A 318 -3.41 -28.19 -44.25
C ARG A 318 -4.71 -27.54 -44.71
N MET A 319 -4.61 -26.44 -45.46
CA MET A 319 -5.76 -25.74 -46.02
C MET A 319 -6.53 -26.65 -46.97
N ILE A 320 -5.86 -27.30 -47.93
CA ILE A 320 -6.48 -28.23 -48.88
C ILE A 320 -7.19 -29.36 -48.15
N ALA A 321 -6.57 -29.92 -47.11
CA ALA A 321 -7.18 -30.98 -46.30
C ALA A 321 -8.39 -30.50 -45.49
N SER A 322 -8.44 -29.22 -45.13
CA SER A 322 -9.51 -28.65 -44.30
C SER A 322 -10.73 -28.15 -45.08
N VAL A 323 -10.56 -27.73 -46.34
CA VAL A 323 -11.61 -27.08 -47.13
C VAL A 323 -12.28 -28.09 -48.05
N ASP A 324 -13.58 -28.31 -47.86
CA ASP A 324 -14.41 -29.04 -48.80
C ASP A 324 -14.91 -28.11 -49.92
N VAL A 325 -14.33 -28.27 -51.11
CA VAL A 325 -14.60 -27.43 -52.29
C VAL A 325 -16.07 -27.47 -52.71
N LEU A 326 -16.70 -28.63 -52.65
CA LEU A 326 -18.10 -28.81 -53.08
C LEU A 326 -19.04 -28.11 -52.10
N HIS A 327 -18.81 -28.29 -50.80
CA HIS A 327 -19.59 -27.62 -49.77
C HIS A 327 -19.53 -26.09 -49.87
N VAL A 328 -18.33 -25.54 -50.13
CA VAL A 328 -18.13 -24.09 -50.30
C VAL A 328 -18.88 -23.58 -51.54
N ARG A 329 -18.89 -24.34 -52.64
CA ARG A 329 -19.65 -23.98 -53.85
C ARG A 329 -21.16 -24.01 -53.58
N ASP A 330 -21.67 -25.09 -52.98
CA ASP A 330 -23.10 -25.26 -52.75
C ASP A 330 -23.65 -24.21 -51.78
N SER A 331 -22.91 -23.91 -50.72
CA SER A 331 -23.27 -22.86 -49.78
C SER A 331 -23.30 -21.48 -50.46
N TYR A 332 -22.37 -21.20 -51.37
CA TYR A 332 -22.37 -19.97 -52.16
C TYR A 332 -23.59 -19.85 -53.08
N LEU A 333 -23.92 -20.92 -53.82
CA LEU A 333 -25.08 -20.93 -54.71
C LEU A 333 -26.38 -20.72 -53.93
N LYS A 334 -26.56 -21.40 -52.79
CA LYS A 334 -27.72 -21.19 -51.90
C LYS A 334 -27.84 -19.76 -51.39
N ASN A 335 -26.71 -19.12 -51.04
CA ASN A 335 -26.73 -17.73 -50.60
C ASN A 335 -27.13 -16.79 -51.74
N LEU A 336 -26.63 -17.03 -52.95
CA LEU A 336 -26.99 -16.24 -54.13
C LEU A 336 -28.47 -16.39 -54.50
N GLU A 337 -29.05 -17.58 -54.34
CA GLU A 337 -30.50 -17.80 -54.48
C GLU A 337 -31.31 -17.03 -53.43
N ARG A 338 -30.89 -17.08 -52.16
CA ARG A 338 -31.52 -16.33 -51.07
C ARG A 338 -31.49 -14.82 -51.31
N GLU A 339 -30.36 -14.29 -51.78
CA GLU A 339 -30.22 -12.87 -52.11
C GLU A 339 -31.16 -12.47 -53.26
N LYS A 340 -31.27 -13.29 -54.31
CA LYS A 340 -32.21 -13.05 -55.41
C LYS A 340 -33.65 -13.04 -54.92
N LEU A 341 -34.04 -14.01 -54.08
CA LEU A 341 -35.39 -14.07 -53.50
C LEU A 341 -35.69 -12.83 -52.66
N ALA A 342 -34.77 -12.44 -51.76
CA ALA A 342 -34.93 -11.25 -50.94
C ALA A 342 -35.07 -9.96 -51.78
N GLN A 343 -34.31 -9.83 -52.87
CA GLN A 343 -34.44 -8.71 -53.80
C GLN A 343 -35.77 -8.71 -54.55
N MET A 344 -36.31 -9.88 -54.89
CA MET A 344 -37.63 -9.97 -55.51
C MET A 344 -38.74 -9.60 -54.51
N GLU A 345 -38.65 -10.07 -53.27
CA GLU A 345 -39.58 -9.69 -52.20
C GLU A 345 -39.56 -8.19 -51.92
N GLN A 346 -38.36 -7.59 -51.86
CA GLN A 346 -38.21 -6.14 -51.70
C GLN A 346 -38.85 -5.38 -52.85
N ARG A 347 -38.58 -5.78 -54.10
CA ARG A 347 -39.22 -5.18 -55.29
C ARG A 347 -40.74 -5.29 -55.25
N GLN A 348 -41.29 -6.45 -54.87
CA GLN A 348 -42.74 -6.64 -54.73
C GLN A 348 -43.33 -5.75 -53.64
N GLN A 349 -42.63 -5.57 -52.51
CA GLN A 349 -43.06 -4.66 -51.45
C GLN A 349 -43.03 -3.20 -51.90
N GLU A 350 -42.00 -2.78 -52.63
CA GLU A 350 -41.90 -1.44 -53.22
C GLU A 350 -43.03 -1.18 -54.22
N GLU A 351 -43.28 -2.11 -55.15
CA GLU A 351 -44.39 -2.04 -56.10
C GLU A 351 -45.75 -1.96 -55.38
N ALA A 352 -45.96 -2.79 -54.35
CA ALA A 352 -47.17 -2.77 -53.54
C ALA A 352 -47.34 -1.43 -52.79
N ASN A 353 -46.24 -0.84 -52.30
CA ASN A 353 -46.26 0.46 -51.65
C ASN A 353 -46.55 1.60 -52.64
N ILE A 354 -45.97 1.54 -53.84
CA ILE A 354 -46.25 2.48 -54.94
C ILE A 354 -47.73 2.39 -55.33
N ALA A 355 -48.27 1.18 -55.52
CA ALA A 355 -49.67 0.96 -55.83
C ALA A 355 -50.60 1.50 -54.72
N LYS A 356 -50.30 1.23 -53.44
CA LYS A 356 -51.04 1.79 -52.29
C LYS A 356 -50.99 3.32 -52.27
N ASN A 357 -49.85 3.93 -52.59
CA ASN A 357 -49.71 5.38 -52.64
C ASN A 357 -50.47 6.00 -53.82
N LEU A 358 -50.48 5.35 -54.98
CA LEU A 358 -51.30 5.78 -56.13
C LEU A 358 -52.80 5.73 -55.81
N VAL A 359 -53.27 4.64 -55.19
CA VAL A 359 -54.68 4.53 -54.75
C VAL A 359 -55.02 5.60 -53.72
N LYS A 360 -54.14 5.88 -52.75
CA LYS A 360 -54.34 6.99 -51.80
C LYS A 360 -54.43 8.35 -52.49
N ARG A 361 -53.58 8.60 -53.50
CA ARG A 361 -53.63 9.83 -54.30
C ARG A 361 -54.92 9.94 -55.09
N LEU A 362 -55.35 8.89 -55.78
CA LEU A 362 -56.62 8.89 -56.52
C LEU A 362 -57.81 9.18 -55.60
N LYS A 363 -57.89 8.52 -54.44
CA LYS A 363 -58.93 8.79 -53.43
C LYS A 363 -58.89 10.22 -52.87
N PHE A 364 -57.70 10.81 -52.72
CA PHE A 364 -57.56 12.20 -52.28
C PHE A 364 -58.16 13.17 -53.33
N TRP A 365 -57.93 12.92 -54.62
CA TRP A 365 -58.49 13.73 -55.71
C TRP A 365 -59.99 13.53 -55.91
N GLU A 366 -60.56 12.37 -55.59
CA GLU A 366 -62.02 12.16 -55.58
C GLU A 366 -62.74 12.89 -54.43
N SER A 367 -62.02 13.32 -53.39
CA SER A 367 -62.58 13.98 -52.20
C SER A 367 -62.56 15.52 -52.25
N TRP A 368 -62.06 16.09 -53.34
CA TRP A 368 -62.02 17.52 -53.65
C TRP A 368 -63.02 17.83 -54.76
#